data_AF-A0A7C3CRR4-F1
#
_entry.id   AF-A0A7C3CRR4-F1
#
_cell.length_a   1.000
_cell.length_b   1.000
_cell.length_c   1.000
_cell.angle_alpha   90.00
_cell.angle_beta   90.00
_cell.angle_gamma   90.00
#
_symmetry.space_group_name_H-M   'P 1'
#
loop_
_entity.id
_entity.type
_entity.pdbx_description
1 polymer ?
#
loop_
_entity_poly.entity_id
_entity_poly.type
_entity_poly.pdbx_seq_one_letter_code
_entity_poly.pdbx_strand_id
1 'polypeptide(L)'
;MRKAILILLALCTVVVFWLTSCTAPQAGKKVAPGAPSATSEVKKKAPAKAEKVKAEKVVVAKKEVKKKEEKPKNIYEMKIKPLTPAECARCHFGIYETLKKHGGKHRQVCTNCHKKFHQYNPVENNWKEIMPKCNRCHGYPHGKKVTQCLSCHRNPHSPRTIKLADVSGKCGLCHKKETAWVQNHESAHQDVGCEGCHSERHGRIPSCFECHEQGHVKGQTVKDCLKCHNPHMPLNIKPFKGLMVRNQVCGSCHKVEFEKLSTTAAKHGKLACTFCHPKHGFKPRCEGCHGKPHSPALHKRFPNCLKCHLDPHSLGMGPRRAGAGVHSK
;
A
#
# COMPACT_ATOMS: atom_id res chain seq x y z
N MET A 1 43.70 36.22 46.76
CA MET A 1 42.45 36.10 47.56
C MET A 1 41.66 34.92 46.98
N ARG A 2 41.88 33.70 47.47
CA ARG A 2 41.19 33.01 48.59
C ARG A 2 39.71 32.62 48.28
N LYS A 3 39.48 31.30 48.36
CA LYS A 3 38.25 30.49 48.55
C LYS A 3 37.57 29.99 47.25
N ALA A 4 37.56 28.71 46.86
CA ALA A 4 37.43 27.40 47.52
C ALA A 4 35.98 26.94 47.78
N ILE A 5 35.61 25.82 47.10
CA ILE A 5 34.90 24.61 47.58
C ILE A 5 33.40 24.74 47.94
N LEU A 6 32.53 23.95 47.27
CA LEU A 6 31.69 22.93 47.93
C LEU A 6 31.04 21.94 46.95
N ILE A 7 31.30 20.66 47.24
CA ILE A 7 30.79 19.41 46.68
C ILE A 7 29.44 19.10 47.34
N LEU A 8 28.49 18.49 46.62
CA LEU A 8 27.51 17.59 47.23
C LEU A 8 27.07 16.49 46.24
N LEU A 9 27.63 15.31 46.49
CA LEU A 9 27.17 14.00 46.05
C LEU A 9 25.87 13.65 46.79
N ALA A 10 24.86 13.16 46.08
CA ALA A 10 23.74 12.43 46.66
C ALA A 10 23.61 11.06 45.99
N LEU A 11 24.25 10.07 46.62
CA LEU A 11 23.98 8.64 46.47
C LEU A 11 22.72 8.31 47.28
N CYS A 12 21.73 7.66 46.66
CA CYS A 12 20.76 6.83 47.36
C CYS A 12 20.57 5.53 46.59
N THR A 13 20.93 4.46 47.28
CA THR A 13 20.87 3.06 46.91
C THR A 13 19.55 2.43 47.38
N VAL A 14 19.29 1.24 46.83
CA VAL A 14 18.40 0.17 47.34
C VAL A 14 16.91 0.30 46.96
N VAL A 15 16.43 -0.58 46.08
CA VAL A 15 15.56 -1.73 46.46
C VAL A 15 15.69 -2.83 45.39
N VAL A 16 16.13 -4.00 45.86
CA VAL A 16 16.07 -5.30 45.19
C VAL A 16 14.64 -5.82 45.31
N PHE A 17 14.01 -6.26 44.21
CA PHE A 17 12.86 -7.18 44.28
C PHE A 17 13.02 -8.32 43.28
N TRP A 18 12.80 -9.51 43.83
CA TRP A 18 12.98 -10.83 43.26
C TRP A 18 11.88 -11.21 42.25
N LEU A 19 12.32 -11.92 41.20
CA LEU A 19 11.75 -13.14 40.60
C LEU A 19 10.23 -13.34 40.61
N THR A 20 9.65 -13.44 39.41
CA THR A 20 9.02 -14.69 38.89
C THR A 20 8.44 -14.41 37.50
N SER A 21 8.94 -15.11 36.48
CA SER A 21 8.22 -15.25 35.21
C SER A 21 8.48 -16.63 34.65
N CYS A 22 7.37 -17.32 34.45
CA CYS A 22 7.22 -18.72 34.14
C CYS A 22 7.95 -19.12 32.86
N THR A 23 8.61 -20.27 32.96
CA THR A 23 9.12 -21.08 31.85
C THR A 23 7.96 -21.69 31.07
N ALA A 24 7.95 -21.49 29.76
CA ALA A 24 7.10 -22.24 28.83
C ALA A 24 7.86 -23.51 28.38
N PRO A 25 7.23 -24.70 28.38
CA PRO A 25 7.87 -25.91 27.88
C PRO A 25 7.75 -26.02 26.35
N GLN A 26 8.89 -26.31 25.71
CA GLN A 26 8.95 -26.85 24.36
C GLN A 26 8.86 -28.37 24.39
N ALA A 27 7.98 -28.96 23.58
CA ALA A 27 8.06 -30.31 23.02
C ALA A 27 7.01 -30.38 21.89
N GLY A 28 7.20 -30.94 20.70
CA GLY A 28 8.33 -31.65 20.12
C GLY A 28 8.04 -31.90 18.62
N LYS A 29 9.10 -32.17 17.86
CA LYS A 29 9.07 -32.61 16.45
C LYS A 29 8.32 -33.96 16.30
N LYS A 30 7.48 -34.09 15.28
CA LYS A 30 7.28 -35.35 14.54
C LYS A 30 7.18 -35.06 13.04
N VAL A 31 7.83 -35.93 12.26
CA VAL A 31 8.03 -35.87 10.79
C VAL A 31 7.16 -36.94 10.12
N ALA A 32 6.44 -36.53 9.06
CA ALA A 32 5.98 -37.28 7.84
C ALA A 32 5.11 -38.57 8.04
N PRO A 33 4.26 -39.01 7.07
CA PRO A 33 4.50 -39.09 5.63
C PRO A 33 3.38 -38.53 4.72
N GLY A 34 3.73 -38.39 3.43
CA GLY A 34 2.89 -37.84 2.37
C GLY A 34 1.79 -38.76 1.85
N ALA A 35 0.90 -38.17 1.06
CA ALA A 35 0.04 -38.83 0.08
C ALA A 35 -0.40 -37.80 -0.98
N PRO A 36 -0.77 -38.25 -2.20
CA PRO A 36 -0.53 -37.53 -3.45
C PRO A 36 -1.70 -36.68 -3.91
N SER A 37 -1.41 -35.56 -4.59
CA SER A 37 -2.41 -34.84 -5.38
C SER A 37 -2.36 -35.35 -6.82
N ALA A 38 -3.38 -36.15 -7.15
CA ALA A 38 -3.70 -36.58 -8.50
C ALA A 38 -4.21 -35.38 -9.32
N THR A 39 -3.62 -35.17 -10.49
CA THR A 39 -4.27 -34.43 -11.58
C THR A 39 -4.54 -35.43 -12.70
N SER A 40 -5.81 -35.56 -13.04
CA SER A 40 -6.34 -36.48 -14.04
C SER A 40 -6.12 -35.92 -15.44
N GLU A 41 -5.49 -36.75 -16.27
CA GLU A 41 -5.46 -36.62 -17.72
C GLU A 41 -6.84 -36.95 -18.31
N VAL A 42 -7.35 -36.10 -19.20
CA VAL A 42 -8.45 -36.46 -20.09
C VAL A 42 -7.89 -36.57 -21.51
N LYS A 43 -7.77 -37.81 -21.97
CA LYS A 43 -7.55 -38.22 -23.36
C LYS A 43 -8.65 -37.65 -24.26
N LYS A 44 -8.26 -37.07 -25.40
CA LYS A 44 -9.10 -37.05 -26.60
C LYS A 44 -8.36 -37.74 -27.75
N LYS A 45 -9.07 -38.73 -28.29
CA LYS A 45 -8.68 -39.69 -29.31
C LYS A 45 -8.79 -39.04 -30.70
N ALA A 46 -7.80 -39.28 -31.55
CA ALA A 46 -7.85 -38.97 -32.98
C ALA A 46 -8.79 -39.93 -33.74
N PRO A 47 -9.13 -39.59 -35.00
CA PRO A 47 -8.92 -40.61 -36.03
C PRO A 47 -8.33 -40.10 -37.36
N ALA A 48 -7.65 -41.07 -38.00
CA ALA A 48 -7.55 -41.36 -39.43
C ALA A 48 -6.73 -40.49 -40.40
N LYS A 49 -5.55 -41.05 -40.73
CA LYS A 49 -4.96 -41.30 -42.06
C LYS A 49 -5.37 -40.39 -43.24
N ALA A 50 -4.36 -39.77 -43.85
CA ALA A 50 -4.25 -39.69 -45.30
C ALA A 50 -2.78 -39.91 -45.74
N GLU A 51 -2.68 -40.59 -46.88
CA GLU A 51 -1.55 -41.16 -47.60
C GLU A 51 -0.32 -40.26 -47.84
N LYS A 52 0.84 -40.92 -47.92
CA LYS A 52 2.13 -40.34 -48.32
C LYS A 52 2.26 -40.37 -49.84
N VAL A 53 2.53 -39.20 -50.44
CA VAL A 53 3.23 -39.12 -51.73
C VAL A 53 4.68 -38.76 -51.45
N LYS A 54 5.61 -39.63 -51.84
CA LYS A 54 7.06 -39.38 -51.77
C LYS A 54 7.44 -38.46 -52.92
N ALA A 55 8.05 -37.31 -52.60
CA ALA A 55 8.90 -36.58 -53.53
C ALA A 55 10.27 -36.43 -52.88
N GLU A 56 11.23 -37.09 -53.51
CA GLU A 56 12.64 -37.11 -53.21
C GLU A 56 13.22 -35.70 -53.44
N LYS A 57 13.79 -35.09 -52.41
CA LYS A 57 14.71 -33.96 -52.57
C LYS A 57 15.95 -34.20 -51.72
N VAL A 58 17.02 -34.45 -52.47
CA VAL A 58 18.42 -34.53 -52.07
C VAL A 58 18.77 -33.35 -51.16
N VAL A 59 19.07 -33.64 -49.89
CA VAL A 59 19.66 -32.67 -48.97
C VAL A 59 21.17 -32.76 -49.14
N VAL A 60 21.73 -31.82 -49.90
CA VAL A 60 23.18 -31.56 -49.88
C VAL A 60 23.52 -31.04 -48.49
N ALA A 61 24.11 -31.90 -47.67
CA ALA A 61 24.64 -31.54 -46.37
C ALA A 61 25.81 -30.56 -46.55
N LYS A 62 25.56 -29.26 -46.33
CA LYS A 62 26.63 -28.31 -46.05
C LYS A 62 27.18 -28.63 -44.66
N LYS A 63 28.31 -29.35 -44.67
CA LYS A 63 29.18 -29.58 -43.51
C LYS A 63 29.73 -28.22 -43.08
N GLU A 64 29.13 -27.58 -42.09
CA GLU A 64 29.77 -26.48 -41.37
C GLU A 64 30.99 -27.04 -40.64
N VAL A 65 32.16 -26.75 -41.20
CA VAL A 65 33.45 -27.04 -40.59
C VAL A 65 33.55 -26.17 -39.34
N LYS A 66 33.41 -26.81 -38.16
CA LYS A 66 33.86 -26.24 -36.89
C LYS A 66 35.36 -25.98 -37.02
N LYS A 67 35.72 -24.72 -37.29
CA LYS A 67 37.10 -24.24 -37.21
C LYS A 67 37.55 -24.47 -35.77
N LYS A 68 38.49 -25.40 -35.55
CA LYS A 68 39.19 -25.56 -34.27
C LYS A 68 39.83 -24.21 -33.95
N GLU A 69 39.36 -23.51 -32.93
CA GLU A 69 40.11 -22.41 -32.32
C GLU A 69 41.40 -23.03 -31.77
N GLU A 70 42.53 -22.71 -32.40
CA GLU A 70 43.85 -23.06 -31.88
C GLU A 70 44.00 -22.45 -30.49
N LYS A 71 44.24 -23.30 -29.49
CA LYS A 71 44.51 -22.84 -28.12
C LYS A 71 45.79 -22.00 -28.14
N PRO A 72 45.76 -20.76 -27.61
CA PRO A 72 46.93 -19.89 -27.56
C PRO A 72 48.06 -20.55 -26.74
N LYS A 73 49.30 -20.39 -27.21
CA LYS A 73 50.50 -21.06 -26.68
C LYS A 73 50.88 -20.54 -25.30
N ASN A 74 50.55 -19.29 -24.97
CA ASN A 74 50.67 -18.77 -23.60
C ASN A 74 49.42 -17.98 -23.17
N ILE A 75 49.24 -17.81 -21.86
CA ILE A 75 48.07 -17.13 -21.26
C ILE A 75 48.04 -15.60 -21.47
N TYR A 76 49.15 -15.02 -21.92
CA TYR A 76 49.34 -13.58 -22.15
C TYR A 76 49.16 -13.16 -23.62
N GLU A 77 49.12 -14.12 -24.55
CA GLU A 77 48.84 -13.91 -25.98
C GLU A 77 47.34 -13.94 -26.29
N MET A 78 46.51 -14.26 -25.29
CA MET A 78 45.07 -14.35 -25.47
C MET A 78 44.42 -12.97 -25.56
N LYS A 79 43.53 -12.79 -26.54
CA LYS A 79 42.64 -11.64 -26.57
C LYS A 79 41.58 -11.78 -25.47
N ILE A 80 41.77 -11.05 -24.37
CA ILE A 80 40.89 -11.14 -23.20
C ILE A 80 39.53 -10.50 -23.50
N LYS A 81 38.45 -11.26 -23.31
CA LYS A 81 37.08 -10.74 -23.28
C LYS A 81 36.74 -10.28 -21.85
N PRO A 82 35.91 -9.24 -21.68
CA PRO A 82 35.45 -8.86 -20.34
C PRO A 82 34.69 -10.01 -19.67
N LEU A 83 34.84 -10.12 -18.34
CA LEU A 83 34.13 -11.11 -17.55
C LEU A 83 32.60 -10.96 -17.69
N THR A 84 31.93 -12.10 -17.77
CA THR A 84 30.48 -12.24 -17.71
C THR A 84 29.96 -12.07 -16.28
N PRO A 85 28.66 -11.78 -16.09
CA PRO A 85 28.07 -11.69 -14.75
C PRO A 85 28.23 -12.97 -13.93
N ALA A 86 28.16 -14.14 -14.57
CA ALA A 86 28.34 -15.43 -13.91
C ALA A 86 29.77 -15.59 -13.38
N GLU A 87 30.78 -15.19 -14.15
CA GLU A 87 32.17 -15.22 -13.70
C GLU A 87 32.42 -14.25 -12.54
N CYS A 88 31.88 -13.03 -12.60
CA CYS A 88 31.92 -12.11 -11.46
C CYS A 88 31.20 -12.69 -10.23
N ALA A 89 30.07 -13.38 -10.41
CA ALA A 89 29.28 -13.96 -9.33
C ALA A 89 30.00 -15.07 -8.56
N ARG A 90 30.97 -15.76 -9.18
CA ARG A 90 31.79 -16.79 -8.51
C ARG A 90 32.56 -16.23 -7.32
N CYS A 91 32.92 -14.94 -7.34
CA CYS A 91 33.60 -14.25 -6.24
C CYS A 91 32.69 -13.24 -5.53
N HIS A 92 31.79 -12.57 -6.26
CA HIS A 92 30.87 -11.56 -5.73
C HIS A 92 29.44 -12.11 -5.54
N PHE A 93 29.33 -13.30 -4.96
CA PHE A 93 28.06 -14.02 -4.81
C PHE A 93 26.98 -13.18 -4.09
N GLY A 94 27.34 -12.49 -3.00
CA GLY A 94 26.40 -11.64 -2.27
C GLY A 94 25.84 -10.47 -3.08
N ILE A 95 26.66 -9.85 -3.94
CA ILE A 95 26.21 -8.78 -4.84
C ILE A 95 25.31 -9.36 -5.93
N TYR A 96 25.68 -10.50 -6.50
CA TYR A 96 24.87 -11.19 -7.49
C TYR A 96 23.48 -11.56 -6.94
N GLU A 97 23.43 -12.15 -5.74
CA GLU A 97 22.16 -12.48 -5.08
C GLU A 97 21.34 -11.23 -4.73
N THR A 98 22.00 -10.13 -4.33
CA THR A 98 21.33 -8.85 -4.12
C THR A 98 20.70 -8.33 -5.41
N LEU A 99 21.43 -8.34 -6.53
CA LEU A 99 20.90 -7.94 -7.83
C LEU A 99 19.74 -8.85 -8.25
N LYS A 100 19.91 -10.16 -8.11
CA LYS A 100 18.90 -11.17 -8.43
C LYS A 100 17.61 -10.96 -7.63
N LYS A 101 17.70 -10.61 -6.35
CA LYS A 101 16.50 -10.39 -5.50
C LYS A 101 15.94 -8.97 -5.62
N HIS A 102 16.79 -7.94 -5.56
CA HIS A 102 16.39 -6.55 -5.36
C HIS A 102 16.93 -5.56 -6.42
N GLY A 103 17.68 -6.03 -7.41
CA GLY A 103 18.34 -5.15 -8.38
C GLY A 103 17.43 -4.49 -9.40
N GLY A 104 16.23 -5.03 -9.67
CA GLY A 104 15.32 -4.49 -10.68
C GLY A 104 16.03 -4.29 -12.03
N LYS A 105 16.05 -3.06 -12.55
CA LYS A 105 16.73 -2.71 -13.81
C LYS A 105 18.26 -2.71 -13.73
N HIS A 106 18.86 -2.78 -12.55
CA HIS A 106 20.32 -2.91 -12.40
C HIS A 106 20.83 -4.33 -12.61
N ARG A 107 19.97 -5.31 -12.88
CA ARG A 107 20.34 -6.66 -13.32
C ARG A 107 20.90 -6.65 -14.75
N GLN A 108 22.07 -6.04 -14.91
CA GLN A 108 22.78 -5.87 -16.17
C GLN A 108 24.21 -6.42 -16.07
N VAL A 109 24.93 -6.43 -17.19
CA VAL A 109 26.34 -6.85 -17.18
C VAL A 109 27.16 -5.90 -16.31
N CYS A 110 27.96 -6.45 -15.39
CA CYS A 110 28.73 -5.68 -14.41
C CYS A 110 29.61 -4.60 -15.07
N THR A 111 30.18 -4.94 -16.23
CA THR A 111 31.04 -4.09 -17.05
C THR A 111 30.31 -2.94 -17.75
N ASN A 112 28.97 -2.90 -17.71
CA ASN A 112 28.21 -1.74 -18.18
C ASN A 112 28.40 -0.53 -17.26
N CYS A 113 28.59 -0.80 -15.97
CA CYS A 113 28.77 0.23 -14.94
C CYS A 113 30.24 0.33 -14.52
N HIS A 114 30.83 -0.81 -14.14
CA HIS A 114 32.21 -0.88 -13.68
C HIS A 114 33.17 -0.93 -14.87
N LYS A 115 34.07 0.05 -14.96
CA LYS A 115 35.15 0.07 -15.97
C LYS A 115 36.53 -0.19 -15.36
N LYS A 116 36.61 -0.17 -14.03
CA LYS A 116 37.78 -0.42 -13.21
C LYS A 116 37.42 -1.51 -12.19
N PHE A 117 38.28 -2.51 -12.02
CA PHE A 117 38.03 -3.69 -11.19
C PHE A 117 39.24 -3.99 -10.32
N HIS A 118 39.00 -4.40 -9.07
CA HIS A 118 40.06 -4.70 -8.08
C HIS A 118 41.11 -3.58 -7.89
N GLN A 119 40.70 -2.33 -8.11
CA GLN A 119 41.55 -1.14 -7.93
C GLN A 119 41.31 -0.45 -6.58
N TYR A 120 40.39 -0.95 -5.74
CA TYR A 120 40.19 -0.39 -4.42
C TYR A 120 41.43 -0.64 -3.57
N ASN A 121 42.00 0.43 -3.01
CA ASN A 121 43.10 0.35 -2.06
C ASN A 121 42.64 0.96 -0.73
N PRO A 122 42.58 0.19 0.37
CA PRO A 122 42.21 0.70 1.69
C PRO A 122 43.13 1.82 2.21
N VAL A 123 44.42 1.82 1.84
CA VAL A 123 45.39 2.85 2.24
C VAL A 123 45.08 4.19 1.57
N GLU A 124 44.76 4.16 0.27
CA GLU A 124 44.42 5.34 -0.52
C GLU A 124 42.96 5.81 -0.32
N ASN A 125 42.11 4.95 0.25
CA ASN A 125 40.67 5.19 0.41
C ASN A 125 39.96 5.67 -0.88
N ASN A 126 40.41 5.17 -2.03
CA ASN A 126 40.05 5.68 -3.36
C ASN A 126 38.63 5.32 -3.85
N TRP A 127 37.76 4.78 -2.99
CA TRP A 127 36.44 4.27 -3.36
C TRP A 127 35.57 5.29 -4.10
N LYS A 128 35.53 6.55 -3.62
CA LYS A 128 34.70 7.61 -4.20
C LYS A 128 35.07 7.95 -5.65
N GLU A 129 36.33 7.76 -6.01
CA GLU A 129 36.88 8.10 -7.32
C GLU A 129 36.63 6.98 -8.34
N ILE A 130 36.79 5.73 -7.90
CA ILE A 130 36.62 4.56 -8.78
C ILE A 130 35.16 4.13 -8.94
N MET A 131 34.26 4.58 -8.05
CA MET A 131 32.84 4.21 -8.14
C MET A 131 32.12 4.88 -9.31
N PRO A 132 31.34 4.11 -10.11
CA PRO A 132 30.56 4.66 -11.20
C PRO A 132 29.58 5.73 -10.73
N LYS A 133 29.51 6.85 -11.48
CA LYS A 133 28.59 7.95 -11.15
C LYS A 133 27.18 7.63 -11.64
N CYS A 134 26.20 7.76 -10.75
CA CYS A 134 24.79 7.41 -11.01
C CYS A 134 24.18 8.27 -12.13
N ASN A 135 24.56 9.54 -12.19
CA ASN A 135 24.05 10.52 -13.14
C ASN A 135 24.42 10.21 -14.59
N ARG A 136 25.40 9.33 -14.86
CA ARG A 136 25.70 8.83 -16.21
C ARG A 136 24.48 8.20 -16.89
N CYS A 137 23.59 7.59 -16.11
CA CYS A 137 22.35 6.98 -16.64
C CYS A 137 21.07 7.62 -16.07
N HIS A 138 21.08 8.10 -14.82
CA HIS A 138 19.85 8.51 -14.11
C HIS A 138 19.60 10.01 -14.10
N GLY A 139 20.56 10.86 -14.50
CA GLY A 139 20.44 12.31 -14.31
C GLY A 139 20.16 12.67 -12.85
N TYR A 140 19.11 13.45 -12.60
CA TYR A 140 18.65 13.87 -11.26
C TYR A 140 17.14 13.61 -11.08
N PRO A 141 16.72 12.36 -10.81
CA PRO A 141 15.31 11.98 -10.79
C PRO A 141 14.51 12.62 -9.64
N HIS A 142 15.21 13.05 -8.59
CA HIS A 142 14.64 13.76 -7.43
C HIS A 142 14.90 15.28 -7.49
N GLY A 143 15.29 15.79 -8.66
CA GLY A 143 15.67 17.18 -8.88
C GLY A 143 17.09 17.51 -8.41
N LYS A 144 17.55 18.72 -8.75
CA LYS A 144 18.92 19.20 -8.48
C LYS A 144 19.22 19.46 -7.00
N LYS A 145 18.20 19.38 -6.13
CA LYS A 145 18.36 19.57 -4.68
C LYS A 145 18.70 18.28 -3.93
N VAL A 146 18.50 17.11 -4.55
CA VAL A 146 18.79 15.80 -3.97
C VAL A 146 19.79 15.07 -4.87
N THR A 147 21.07 15.41 -4.71
CA THR A 147 22.16 14.93 -5.58
C THR A 147 23.05 13.87 -4.91
N GLN A 148 23.01 13.79 -3.58
CA GLN A 148 23.76 12.80 -2.80
C GLN A 148 23.05 11.44 -2.86
N CYS A 149 23.06 10.77 -4.01
CA CYS A 149 22.29 9.55 -4.28
C CYS A 149 22.46 8.48 -3.17
N LEU A 150 23.70 8.24 -2.72
CA LEU A 150 24.03 7.22 -1.72
C LEU A 150 23.65 7.59 -0.29
N SER A 151 23.20 8.84 -0.01
CA SER A 151 22.68 9.19 1.32
C SER A 151 21.42 8.40 1.67
N CYS A 152 20.64 8.03 0.65
CA CYS A 152 19.43 7.23 0.81
C CYS A 152 19.54 5.88 0.08
N HIS A 153 20.14 5.85 -1.11
CA HIS A 153 20.35 4.62 -1.87
C HIS A 153 21.66 3.94 -1.46
N ARG A 154 21.77 3.53 -0.19
CA ARG A 154 23.02 2.99 0.39
C ARG A 154 23.65 1.86 -0.44
N ASN A 155 22.83 1.06 -1.11
CA ASN A 155 23.28 0.00 -1.99
C ASN A 155 22.97 0.35 -3.47
N PRO A 156 23.98 0.67 -4.30
CA PRO A 156 23.78 0.98 -5.72
C PRO A 156 23.30 -0.21 -6.55
N HIS A 157 23.41 -1.44 -6.02
CA HIS A 157 22.91 -2.67 -6.65
C HIS A 157 21.46 -3.00 -6.26
N SER A 158 20.88 -2.26 -5.31
CA SER A 158 19.46 -2.38 -4.93
C SER A 158 18.92 -1.01 -4.53
N PRO A 159 18.95 -0.01 -5.43
CA PRO A 159 18.67 1.38 -5.07
C PRO A 159 17.26 1.58 -4.50
N ARG A 160 16.28 0.74 -4.89
CA ARG A 160 14.91 0.86 -4.38
C ARG A 160 14.75 0.37 -2.95
N THR A 161 15.76 -0.29 -2.39
CA THR A 161 15.78 -0.74 -1.01
C THR A 161 16.41 0.34 -0.14
N ILE A 162 15.60 1.30 0.29
CA ILE A 162 16.00 2.41 1.17
C ILE A 162 15.55 2.08 2.59
N LYS A 163 16.41 2.31 3.58
CA LYS A 163 16.02 2.18 4.98
C LYS A 163 15.21 3.40 5.39
N LEU A 164 14.16 3.21 6.20
CA LEU A 164 13.35 4.34 6.67
C LEU A 164 14.19 5.40 7.40
N ALA A 165 15.17 4.95 8.19
CA ALA A 165 16.11 5.81 8.89
C ALA A 165 16.91 6.77 7.97
N ASP A 166 17.09 6.44 6.69
CA ASP A 166 17.81 7.31 5.74
C ASP A 166 16.99 8.54 5.31
N VAL A 167 15.67 8.42 5.38
CA VAL A 167 14.70 9.44 4.98
C VAL A 167 13.88 9.96 6.15
N SER A 168 14.26 9.58 7.37
CA SER A 168 13.57 9.96 8.59
C SER A 168 13.56 11.48 8.75
N GLY A 169 12.39 12.03 9.14
CA GLY A 169 12.15 13.47 9.23
C GLY A 169 12.16 14.23 7.89
N LYS A 170 12.37 13.56 6.75
CA LYS A 170 12.50 14.17 5.42
C LYS A 170 11.37 13.79 4.47
N CYS A 171 10.28 13.22 5.00
CA CYS A 171 9.13 12.75 4.23
C CYS A 171 8.59 13.83 3.28
N GLY A 172 8.46 15.07 3.77
CA GLY A 172 7.93 16.21 3.02
C GLY A 172 8.80 16.69 1.85
N LEU A 173 10.06 16.23 1.72
CA LEU A 173 10.85 16.51 0.51
C LEU A 173 10.21 15.90 -0.74
N CYS A 174 9.60 14.72 -0.59
CA CYS A 174 8.99 13.95 -1.66
C CYS A 174 7.46 13.87 -1.54
N HIS A 175 6.94 13.68 -0.32
CA HIS A 175 5.52 13.49 -0.01
C HIS A 175 4.83 14.79 0.41
N LYS A 176 5.05 15.86 -0.36
CA LYS A 176 4.54 17.20 -0.05
C LYS A 176 3.03 17.23 0.16
N LYS A 177 2.29 16.48 -0.66
CA LYS A 177 0.84 16.42 -0.63
C LYS A 177 0.33 15.77 0.65
N GLU A 178 0.89 14.61 1.00
CA GLU A 178 0.51 13.87 2.20
C GLU A 178 0.92 14.62 3.47
N THR A 179 2.12 15.21 3.49
CA THR A 179 2.54 16.10 4.59
C THR A 179 1.59 17.27 4.76
N ALA A 180 1.21 17.95 3.67
CA ALA A 180 0.26 19.06 3.73
C ALA A 180 -1.13 18.61 4.19
N TRP A 181 -1.59 17.41 3.81
CA TRP A 181 -2.86 16.87 4.27
C TRP A 181 -2.87 16.68 5.78
N VAL A 182 -1.85 16.01 6.34
CA VAL A 182 -1.74 15.79 7.78
C VAL A 182 -1.63 17.12 8.52
N GLN A 183 -0.82 18.06 8.02
CA GLN A 183 -0.65 19.37 8.67
C GLN A 183 -1.91 20.23 8.66
N ASN A 184 -2.68 20.22 7.57
CA ASN A 184 -3.81 21.14 7.38
C ASN A 184 -5.18 20.54 7.77
N HIS A 185 -5.24 19.27 8.15
CA HIS A 185 -6.49 18.61 8.57
C HIS A 185 -6.30 17.98 9.95
N GLU A 186 -6.79 18.68 10.96
CA GLU A 186 -6.68 18.27 12.36
C GLU A 186 -7.27 16.89 12.59
N SER A 187 -6.47 16.01 13.21
CA SER A 187 -6.86 14.67 13.63
C SER A 187 -5.75 14.08 14.50
N ALA A 188 -6.07 13.03 15.28
CA ALA A 188 -5.08 12.30 16.09
C ALA A 188 -3.92 11.71 15.27
N HIS A 189 -4.02 11.62 13.94
CA HIS A 189 -2.93 11.14 13.09
C HIS A 189 -1.76 12.13 13.00
N GLN A 190 -1.98 13.41 13.35
CA GLN A 190 -0.90 14.39 13.45
C GLN A 190 0.12 13.97 14.53
N ASP A 191 -0.35 13.41 15.64
CA ASP A 191 0.48 13.01 16.79
C ASP A 191 1.25 11.70 16.55
N VAL A 192 0.78 10.85 15.63
CA VAL A 192 1.45 9.59 15.26
C VAL A 192 2.71 9.84 14.43
N GLY A 193 2.71 10.91 13.64
CA GLY A 193 3.79 11.21 12.69
C GLY A 193 3.89 10.19 11.53
N CYS A 194 4.71 10.52 10.54
CA CYS A 194 4.85 9.69 9.33
C CYS A 194 5.39 8.29 9.65
N GLU A 195 6.40 8.21 10.52
CA GLU A 195 7.14 6.97 10.82
C GLU A 195 6.43 6.07 11.83
N GLY A 196 5.57 6.64 12.68
CA GLY A 196 4.71 5.85 13.57
C GLY A 196 3.73 4.98 12.79
N CYS A 197 3.31 5.42 11.60
CA CYS A 197 2.46 4.66 10.70
C CYS A 197 3.29 3.91 9.63
N HIS A 198 4.11 4.63 8.85
CA HIS A 198 4.95 4.08 7.78
C HIS A 198 6.29 3.54 8.31
N SER A 199 6.21 2.55 9.20
CA SER A 199 7.36 1.98 9.90
C SER A 199 8.15 0.93 9.08
N GLU A 200 9.21 0.39 9.67
CA GLU A 200 10.09 -0.70 9.18
C GLU A 200 10.91 -0.40 7.91
N ARG A 201 10.26 0.00 6.83
CA ARG A 201 10.89 0.26 5.53
C ARG A 201 10.17 1.36 4.77
N HIS A 202 10.94 2.16 4.06
CA HIS A 202 10.37 3.17 3.18
C HIS A 202 9.45 2.53 2.14
N GLY A 203 8.20 3.01 2.06
CA GLY A 203 7.16 2.49 1.17
C GLY A 203 6.28 1.37 1.75
N ARG A 204 6.45 0.98 3.02
CA ARG A 204 5.44 0.17 3.73
C ARG A 204 4.16 0.99 3.88
N ILE A 205 3.01 0.40 3.58
CA ILE A 205 1.69 0.96 3.89
C ILE A 205 1.06 0.01 4.92
N PRO A 206 0.91 0.45 6.18
CA PRO A 206 0.35 -0.38 7.24
C PRO A 206 -1.15 -0.65 7.04
N SER A 207 -1.66 -1.63 7.77
CA SER A 207 -3.10 -1.80 7.96
C SER A 207 -3.64 -0.75 8.93
N CYS A 208 -4.86 -0.26 8.69
CA CYS A 208 -5.56 0.59 9.67
C CYS A 208 -5.81 -0.17 10.98
N PHE A 209 -5.95 -1.49 10.91
CA PHE A 209 -6.22 -2.35 12.06
C PHE A 209 -5.00 -2.59 12.96
N GLU A 210 -3.83 -2.04 12.64
CA GLU A 210 -2.69 -2.01 13.56
C GLU A 210 -2.96 -1.12 14.78
N CYS A 211 -3.89 -0.16 14.66
CA CYS A 211 -4.29 0.71 15.77
C CYS A 211 -5.82 0.83 15.94
N HIS A 212 -6.60 0.70 14.86
CA HIS A 212 -8.06 0.74 14.94
C HIS A 212 -8.62 -0.67 15.10
N GLU A 213 -9.08 -1.02 16.30
CA GLU A 213 -9.54 -2.39 16.61
C GLU A 213 -10.75 -2.85 15.77
N GLN A 214 -11.62 -1.91 15.38
CA GLN A 214 -12.86 -2.20 14.66
C GLN A 214 -13.21 -1.11 13.64
N GLY A 215 -13.94 -1.52 12.61
CA GLY A 215 -14.62 -0.60 11.68
C GLY A 215 -16.00 -0.20 12.18
N HIS A 216 -16.76 0.49 11.33
CA HIS A 216 -18.15 0.83 11.59
C HIS A 216 -19.05 -0.40 11.66
N VAL A 217 -18.75 -1.44 10.87
CA VAL A 217 -19.45 -2.72 10.92
C VAL A 217 -18.46 -3.88 10.91
N LYS A 218 -18.85 -4.99 11.54
CA LYS A 218 -18.03 -6.21 11.61
C LYS A 218 -17.66 -6.69 10.21
N GLY A 219 -16.38 -7.03 10.04
CA GLY A 219 -15.84 -7.56 8.78
C GLY A 219 -15.51 -6.50 7.72
N GLN A 220 -15.57 -5.19 8.03
CA GLN A 220 -15.03 -4.17 7.13
C GLN A 220 -13.53 -4.37 6.90
N THR A 221 -13.11 -4.15 5.66
CA THR A 221 -11.69 -4.18 5.28
C THR A 221 -11.11 -2.77 5.22
N VAL A 222 -9.78 -2.64 5.22
CA VAL A 222 -9.09 -1.35 4.99
C VAL A 222 -9.57 -0.70 3.68
N LYS A 223 -9.81 -1.50 2.63
CA LYS A 223 -10.32 -1.01 1.35
C LYS A 223 -11.70 -0.36 1.48
N ASP A 224 -12.54 -0.85 2.38
CA ASP A 224 -13.85 -0.25 2.65
C ASP A 224 -13.71 1.09 3.36
N CYS A 225 -12.80 1.19 4.34
CA CYS A 225 -12.48 2.45 5.02
C CYS A 225 -12.03 3.52 4.02
N LEU A 226 -11.13 3.16 3.09
CA LEU A 226 -10.52 4.06 2.11
C LEU A 226 -11.50 4.61 1.04
N LYS A 227 -12.70 4.01 0.91
CA LYS A 227 -13.77 4.56 0.08
C LYS A 227 -14.21 5.94 0.57
N CYS A 228 -14.18 6.15 1.89
CA CYS A 228 -14.67 7.36 2.54
C CYS A 228 -13.54 8.15 3.21
N HIS A 229 -12.65 7.48 3.94
CA HIS A 229 -11.58 8.11 4.71
C HIS A 229 -10.28 8.19 3.90
N ASN A 230 -9.56 9.29 4.05
CA ASN A 230 -8.16 9.38 3.66
C ASN A 230 -7.29 9.27 4.92
N PRO A 231 -6.32 8.34 5.02
CA PRO A 231 -5.50 8.18 6.22
C PRO A 231 -4.72 9.44 6.62
N HIS A 232 -4.44 10.35 5.68
CA HIS A 232 -3.73 11.60 5.95
C HIS A 232 -4.67 12.77 6.26
N MET A 233 -5.99 12.56 6.21
CA MET A 233 -7.01 13.53 6.61
C MET A 233 -8.31 12.78 6.96
N PRO A 234 -8.30 11.91 8.00
CA PRO A 234 -9.34 10.92 8.22
C PRO A 234 -10.72 11.53 8.47
N LEU A 235 -10.80 12.73 9.04
CA LEU A 235 -12.05 13.44 9.31
C LEU A 235 -12.64 14.12 8.07
N ASN A 236 -11.85 14.31 7.00
CA ASN A 236 -12.32 14.84 5.73
C ASN A 236 -12.95 13.73 4.88
N ILE A 237 -14.18 13.34 5.25
CA ILE A 237 -14.90 12.24 4.62
C ILE A 237 -15.28 12.59 3.18
N LYS A 238 -14.88 11.73 2.23
CA LYS A 238 -15.22 11.88 0.82
C LYS A 238 -16.75 11.87 0.62
N PRO A 239 -17.26 12.64 -0.35
CA PRO A 239 -18.66 12.53 -0.76
C PRO A 239 -19.03 11.10 -1.15
N PHE A 240 -20.26 10.69 -0.85
CA PHE A 240 -20.76 9.35 -1.13
C PHE A 240 -21.23 9.15 -2.56
N LYS A 241 -21.16 10.19 -3.40
CA LYS A 241 -21.56 10.11 -4.82
C LYS A 241 -20.74 9.03 -5.53
N GLY A 242 -21.44 8.07 -6.14
CA GLY A 242 -20.80 6.92 -6.81
C GLY A 242 -20.32 5.81 -5.87
N LEU A 243 -20.53 5.94 -4.56
CA LEU A 243 -20.24 4.91 -3.58
C LEU A 243 -21.51 4.15 -3.20
N MET A 244 -21.45 2.82 -3.25
CA MET A 244 -22.48 1.96 -2.67
C MET A 244 -22.22 1.79 -1.18
N VAL A 245 -22.81 2.66 -0.36
CA VAL A 245 -22.73 2.60 1.11
C VAL A 245 -24.04 2.07 1.66
N ARG A 246 -23.98 0.97 2.43
CA ARG A 246 -25.15 0.38 3.08
C ARG A 246 -25.57 1.24 4.27
N ASN A 247 -26.89 1.38 4.50
CA ASN A 247 -27.43 2.14 5.65
C ASN A 247 -26.89 1.66 7.00
N GLN A 248 -26.59 0.37 7.13
CA GLN A 248 -25.99 -0.21 8.34
C GLN A 248 -24.65 0.43 8.73
N VAL A 249 -23.87 0.93 7.75
CA VAL A 249 -22.62 1.65 8.02
C VAL A 249 -22.91 3.00 8.68
N CYS A 250 -24.00 3.66 8.31
CA CYS A 250 -24.44 4.90 8.96
C CYS A 250 -25.02 4.58 10.34
N GLY A 251 -25.78 3.48 10.45
CA GLY A 251 -26.44 3.04 11.68
C GLY A 251 -25.51 2.65 12.82
N SER A 252 -24.21 2.41 12.56
CA SER A 252 -23.22 2.18 13.62
C SER A 252 -23.05 3.39 14.55
N CYS A 253 -23.27 4.60 14.03
CA CYS A 253 -23.22 5.85 14.80
C CYS A 253 -24.59 6.52 14.88
N HIS A 254 -25.40 6.45 13.82
CA HIS A 254 -26.74 7.03 13.73
C HIS A 254 -27.82 5.98 14.01
N LYS A 255 -27.73 5.33 15.18
CA LYS A 255 -28.59 4.19 15.52
C LYS A 255 -30.07 4.56 15.50
N VAL A 256 -30.42 5.70 16.10
CA VAL A 256 -31.82 6.16 16.22
C VAL A 256 -32.44 6.43 14.85
N GLU A 257 -31.75 7.19 13.99
CA GLU A 257 -32.25 7.52 12.64
C GLU A 257 -32.31 6.28 11.76
N PHE A 258 -31.34 5.37 11.88
CA PHE A 258 -31.34 4.10 11.18
C PHE A 258 -32.53 3.22 11.60
N GLU A 259 -32.82 3.10 12.89
CA GLU A 259 -33.97 2.36 13.41
C GLU A 259 -35.30 2.97 12.94
N LYS A 260 -35.45 4.30 13.03
CA LYS A 260 -36.62 5.02 12.51
C LYS A 260 -36.83 4.76 11.01
N LEU A 261 -35.77 4.91 10.20
CA LEU A 261 -35.86 4.72 8.76
C LEU A 261 -36.11 3.25 8.37
N SER A 262 -35.56 2.30 9.11
CA SER A 262 -35.74 0.87 8.83
C SER A 262 -37.11 0.33 9.24
N THR A 263 -37.80 1.00 10.17
CA THR A 263 -39.11 0.58 10.68
C THR A 263 -40.28 1.44 10.18
N THR A 264 -40.00 2.58 9.54
CA THR A 264 -41.07 3.46 9.04
C THR A 264 -41.89 2.83 7.92
N ALA A 265 -43.20 3.03 7.96
CA ALA A 265 -44.10 2.70 6.84
C ALA A 265 -44.05 3.75 5.70
N ALA A 266 -43.36 4.88 5.91
CA ALA A 266 -43.24 5.93 4.92
C ALA A 266 -42.34 5.50 3.74
N LYS A 267 -42.55 6.13 2.56
CA LYS A 267 -41.76 5.82 1.35
C LYS A 267 -40.25 6.04 1.52
N HIS A 268 -39.84 6.93 2.42
CA HIS A 268 -38.43 7.17 2.71
C HIS A 268 -37.71 5.93 3.25
N GLY A 269 -38.40 5.00 3.94
CA GLY A 269 -37.78 3.77 4.46
C GLY A 269 -37.19 2.85 3.39
N LYS A 270 -37.53 3.06 2.11
CA LYS A 270 -36.97 2.33 0.97
C LYS A 270 -35.68 2.96 0.41
N LEU A 271 -35.28 4.13 0.90
CA LEU A 271 -34.13 4.87 0.38
C LEU A 271 -32.85 4.55 1.14
N ALA A 272 -31.72 4.55 0.42
CA ALA A 272 -30.42 4.55 1.05
C ALA A 272 -30.16 5.91 1.72
N CYS A 273 -29.44 5.93 2.86
CA CYS A 273 -29.05 7.16 3.54
C CYS A 273 -28.32 8.11 2.57
N THR A 274 -27.45 7.55 1.72
CA THR A 274 -26.64 8.31 0.75
C THR A 274 -27.44 8.93 -0.40
N PHE A 275 -28.69 8.51 -0.60
CA PHE A 275 -29.59 9.14 -1.57
C PHE A 275 -29.93 10.57 -1.14
N CYS A 276 -30.26 10.75 0.13
CA CYS A 276 -30.59 12.05 0.73
C CYS A 276 -29.35 12.80 1.21
N HIS A 277 -28.35 12.06 1.72
CA HIS A 277 -27.12 12.57 2.29
C HIS A 277 -25.95 12.27 1.35
N PRO A 278 -25.69 13.07 0.30
CA PRO A 278 -24.60 12.83 -0.67
C PRO A 278 -23.20 13.04 -0.08
N LYS A 279 -23.08 13.65 1.10
CA LYS A 279 -21.84 13.78 1.86
C LYS A 279 -22.14 13.78 3.35
N HIS A 280 -21.17 13.38 4.17
CA HIS A 280 -21.32 13.37 5.61
C HIS A 280 -21.65 14.79 6.13
N GLY A 281 -22.56 14.88 7.11
CA GLY A 281 -23.02 16.15 7.68
C GLY A 281 -23.96 17.00 6.81
N PHE A 282 -24.23 16.61 5.57
CA PHE A 282 -25.20 17.33 4.73
C PHE A 282 -26.63 17.01 5.16
N LYS A 283 -27.51 18.02 5.24
CA LYS A 283 -28.94 17.84 5.45
C LYS A 283 -29.70 18.44 4.27
N PRO A 284 -30.45 17.65 3.48
CA PRO A 284 -31.19 18.18 2.34
C PRO A 284 -32.35 19.07 2.80
N ARG A 285 -32.73 20.02 1.95
CA ARG A 285 -34.01 20.74 2.07
C ARG A 285 -35.13 19.89 1.48
N CYS A 286 -36.31 19.92 2.10
CA CYS A 286 -37.47 19.12 1.66
C CYS A 286 -37.89 19.47 0.23
N GLU A 287 -37.85 20.75 -0.11
CA GLU A 287 -38.23 21.31 -1.41
C GLU A 287 -37.32 20.83 -2.54
N GLY A 288 -36.08 20.40 -2.22
CA GLY A 288 -35.14 19.85 -3.19
C GLY A 288 -35.64 18.57 -3.87
N CYS A 289 -36.61 17.89 -3.27
CA CYS A 289 -37.25 16.70 -3.84
C CYS A 289 -38.78 16.83 -3.94
N HIS A 290 -39.42 17.49 -2.96
CA HIS A 290 -40.89 17.53 -2.85
C HIS A 290 -41.53 18.80 -3.44
N GLY A 291 -40.73 19.79 -3.88
CA GLY A 291 -41.26 21.08 -4.34
C GLY A 291 -42.10 21.77 -3.25
N LYS A 292 -43.26 22.32 -3.64
CA LYS A 292 -44.23 22.96 -2.73
C LYS A 292 -45.58 22.24 -2.83
N PRO A 293 -45.79 21.15 -2.07
CA PRO A 293 -47.00 20.33 -2.18
C PRO A 293 -48.25 20.97 -1.57
N HIS A 294 -48.06 22.00 -0.72
CA HIS A 294 -49.14 22.76 -0.09
C HIS A 294 -49.34 24.15 -0.70
N SER A 295 -50.44 24.80 -0.33
CA SER A 295 -50.76 26.16 -0.80
C SER A 295 -49.72 27.20 -0.35
N PRO A 296 -49.54 28.30 -1.11
CA PRO A 296 -48.58 29.36 -0.75
C PRO A 296 -48.82 29.96 0.63
N ALA A 297 -50.08 30.07 1.06
CA ALA A 297 -50.44 30.58 2.38
C ALA A 297 -49.91 29.69 3.51
N LEU A 298 -49.96 28.36 3.35
CA LEU A 298 -49.45 27.42 4.34
C LEU A 298 -47.93 27.50 4.44
N HIS A 299 -47.23 27.54 3.31
CA HIS A 299 -45.76 27.71 3.29
C HIS A 299 -45.32 29.06 3.89
N LYS A 300 -46.10 30.13 3.69
CA LYS A 300 -45.84 31.43 4.29
C LYS A 300 -45.99 31.40 5.82
N ARG A 301 -47.01 30.70 6.32
CA ARG A 301 -47.27 30.58 7.77
C ARG A 301 -46.35 29.55 8.46
N PHE A 302 -45.96 28.49 7.76
CA PHE A 302 -45.14 27.39 8.26
C PHE A 302 -43.98 27.08 7.31
N PRO A 303 -42.90 27.89 7.34
CA PRO A 303 -41.76 27.70 6.45
C PRO A 303 -40.90 26.46 6.80
N ASN A 304 -41.05 25.89 8.01
CA ASN A 304 -40.36 24.68 8.42
C ASN A 304 -41.31 23.49 8.37
N CYS A 305 -41.11 22.62 7.37
CA CYS A 305 -41.88 21.39 7.16
C CYS A 305 -41.93 20.50 8.41
N LEU A 306 -40.87 20.48 9.23
CA LEU A 306 -40.77 19.62 10.40
C LEU A 306 -41.71 20.02 11.55
N LYS A 307 -42.34 21.21 11.49
CA LYS A 307 -43.38 21.58 12.47
C LYS A 307 -44.59 20.64 12.43
N CYS A 308 -44.87 20.04 11.28
CA CYS A 308 -45.97 19.09 11.12
C CYS A 308 -45.48 17.70 10.69
N HIS A 309 -44.42 17.62 9.87
CA HIS A 309 -43.89 16.34 9.38
C HIS A 309 -42.90 15.65 10.34
N LEU A 310 -42.53 16.33 11.44
CA LEU A 310 -41.73 15.84 12.58
C LEU A 310 -40.32 15.35 12.22
N ASP A 311 -40.19 14.21 11.53
CA ASP A 311 -38.93 13.56 11.22
C ASP A 311 -38.96 12.95 9.81
N PRO A 312 -38.03 13.31 8.91
CA PRO A 312 -37.99 12.71 7.57
C PRO A 312 -37.69 11.20 7.58
N HIS A 313 -37.07 10.67 8.65
CA HIS A 313 -36.78 9.24 8.82
C HIS A 313 -37.97 8.46 9.39
N SER A 314 -38.89 9.16 10.04
CA SER A 314 -40.14 8.58 10.53
C SER A 314 -41.24 9.63 10.36
N LEU A 315 -41.64 9.84 9.11
CA LEU A 315 -42.70 10.78 8.79
C LEU A 315 -43.96 10.29 9.49
N GLY A 316 -44.35 10.99 10.55
CA GLY A 316 -45.53 10.73 11.37
C GLY A 316 -46.82 11.01 10.60
N MET A 317 -47.01 10.35 9.46
CA MET A 317 -48.36 10.05 9.01
C MET A 317 -48.75 8.78 9.74
N GLY A 318 -49.56 8.94 10.79
CA GLY A 318 -50.37 7.85 11.32
C GLY A 318 -51.06 7.10 10.16
N PRO A 319 -51.48 5.85 10.38
CA PRO A 319 -51.97 4.98 9.32
C PRO A 319 -52.94 5.77 8.45
N ARG A 320 -52.69 5.77 7.12
CA ARG A 320 -53.73 6.21 6.18
C ARG A 320 -54.97 5.47 6.63
N ARG A 321 -56.04 6.18 6.99
CA ARG A 321 -57.36 5.56 7.07
C ARG A 321 -57.58 4.93 5.70
N ALA A 322 -57.39 3.62 5.61
CA ALA A 322 -57.96 2.83 4.54
C ALA A 322 -59.47 3.06 4.69
N GLY A 323 -60.06 3.81 3.76
CA GLY A 323 -61.46 4.21 3.83
C GLY A 323 -61.67 5.71 4.06
N ALA A 324 -61.32 6.51 3.06
CA ALA A 324 -62.20 7.60 2.67
C ALA A 324 -62.55 7.33 1.21
N GLY A 325 -63.63 6.57 1.03
CA GLY A 325 -64.26 6.43 -0.27
C GLY A 325 -64.55 7.83 -0.81
N VAL A 326 -64.09 8.08 -2.03
CA VAL A 326 -64.57 9.18 -2.84
C VAL A 326 -66.04 8.87 -3.10
N HIS A 327 -66.94 9.50 -2.35
CA HIS A 327 -68.31 9.68 -2.81
C HIS A 327 -68.27 10.82 -3.82
N SER A 328 -68.24 10.44 -5.10
CA SER A 328 -68.81 11.27 -6.16
C SER A 328 -70.31 11.41 -5.89
N LYS A 329 -70.74 12.64 -5.72
CA LYS A 329 -72.00 13.14 -6.27
C LYS A 329 -71.66 14.36 -7.11
#